data_AF-C4WXU4-F1
#
_entry.id   AF-C4WXU4-F1
#
_cell.length_a   1.000
_cell.length_b   1.000
_cell.length_c   1.000
_cell.angle_alpha   90.00
_cell.angle_beta   90.00
_cell.angle_gamma   90.00
#
_symmetry.space_group_name_H-M   'P 1'
#
loop_
_entity.id
_entity.type
_entity.pdbx_description
1 polymer ?
#
loop_
_entity_poly.entity_id
_entity_poly.type
_entity_poly.pdbx_seq_one_letter_code
_entity_poly.pdbx_strand_id
1 'polypeptide(L)'
;MALSTTTSQPVQNNVQSSPGTGWPKRTAPVKSSTCPSLNRHINLYPLSNYKFGTKEPLFEKDPSVPARFQRMRDEFEKIGMRRSVEGVLIVHKHGLPHVLLLQLGTTFFKLPGGELNPAEDEVEGLKRLLTETLGRQDGVSQNGL
;
A
#
# COMPACT_ATOMS: atom_id res chain seq x y z
N MET A 1 32.65 6.73 -55.92
CA MET A 1 33.96 6.02 -56.02
C MET A 1 35.06 7.06 -55.92
N ALA A 2 36.21 6.66 -55.40
CA ALA A 2 37.44 7.42 -55.09
C ALA A 2 37.55 7.94 -53.64
N LEU A 3 38.52 7.31 -52.96
CA LEU A 3 38.99 7.45 -51.59
C LEU A 3 39.89 8.69 -51.43
N SER A 4 40.07 9.18 -50.22
CA SER A 4 41.42 9.31 -49.63
C SER A 4 41.34 9.69 -48.16
N THR A 5 41.77 8.75 -47.34
CA THR A 5 42.21 8.94 -45.96
C THR A 5 43.58 9.62 -45.96
N THR A 6 43.78 10.63 -45.12
CA THR A 6 45.09 11.24 -44.90
C THR A 6 45.49 11.11 -43.43
N THR A 7 46.64 10.47 -43.27
CA THR A 7 47.42 10.21 -42.06
C THR A 7 47.94 11.49 -41.39
N SER A 8 48.02 11.47 -40.06
CA SER A 8 49.11 12.15 -39.35
C SER A 8 49.43 11.45 -38.02
N GLN A 9 50.70 11.08 -37.90
CA GLN A 9 51.38 10.45 -36.76
C GLN A 9 51.78 11.47 -35.66
N PRO A 10 52.31 11.03 -34.49
CA PRO A 10 52.16 11.70 -33.21
C PRO A 10 53.35 12.60 -32.84
N VAL A 11 53.14 13.56 -31.92
CA VAL A 11 54.22 14.22 -31.15
C VAL A 11 53.80 14.31 -29.69
N GLN A 12 54.72 13.86 -28.83
CA GLN A 12 54.64 13.72 -27.38
C GLN A 12 54.43 15.05 -26.66
N ASN A 13 53.74 15.02 -25.52
CA ASN A 13 54.14 15.87 -24.40
C ASN A 13 54.09 15.12 -23.08
N ASN A 14 55.29 15.02 -22.52
CA ASN A 14 55.70 14.46 -21.25
C ASN A 14 55.01 15.19 -20.08
N VAL A 15 54.33 14.47 -19.19
CA VAL A 15 54.02 14.98 -17.85
C VAL A 15 54.47 13.95 -16.82
N GLN A 16 55.43 14.40 -16.03
CA GLN A 16 56.17 13.68 -15.00
C GLN A 16 55.25 13.09 -13.92
N SER A 17 55.48 11.82 -13.58
CA SER A 17 55.01 11.22 -12.34
C SER A 17 55.73 11.83 -11.15
N SER A 18 54.99 12.47 -10.24
CA SER A 18 55.46 12.81 -8.90
C SER A 18 54.68 12.03 -7.84
N PRO A 19 55.35 11.45 -6.83
CA PRO A 19 54.71 10.63 -5.81
C PRO A 19 54.24 11.46 -4.61
N GLY A 20 53.12 11.04 -4.03
CA GLY A 20 52.74 11.36 -2.66
C GLY A 20 51.99 12.68 -2.47
N THR A 21 50.81 12.62 -1.88
CA THR A 21 50.58 12.97 -0.47
C THR A 21 49.09 12.74 -0.17
N GLY A 22 48.81 11.89 0.82
CA GLY A 22 47.48 11.43 1.16
C GLY A 22 46.51 12.54 1.56
N TRP A 23 45.32 12.51 0.96
CA TRP A 23 44.13 13.21 1.42
C TRP A 23 43.27 12.27 2.26
N PRO A 24 42.59 12.76 3.31
CA PRO A 24 41.91 11.88 4.25
C PRO A 24 40.73 11.21 3.55
N LYS A 25 40.69 9.88 3.56
CA LYS A 25 39.47 9.12 3.28
C LYS A 25 38.52 9.34 4.45
N ARG A 26 37.80 10.47 4.41
CA ARG A 26 36.75 10.77 5.36
C ARG A 26 35.63 9.77 5.05
N THR A 27 35.60 8.64 5.76
CA THR A 27 34.38 7.83 5.88
C THR A 27 33.40 8.67 6.68
N ALA A 28 32.79 9.66 6.03
CA ALA A 28 31.55 10.20 6.54
C ALA A 28 30.61 9.01 6.68
N PRO A 29 29.99 8.76 7.85
CA PRO A 29 28.81 7.93 7.85
C PRO A 29 27.85 8.64 6.91
N VAL A 30 27.67 8.07 5.72
CA VAL A 30 26.50 8.38 4.91
C VAL A 30 25.36 8.02 5.83
N LYS A 31 24.79 9.02 6.50
CA LYS A 31 23.45 8.91 7.05
C LYS A 31 22.63 8.70 5.79
N SER A 32 22.48 7.45 5.38
CA SER A 32 21.45 7.07 4.45
C SER A 32 20.19 7.58 5.11
N SER A 33 19.68 8.68 4.60
CA SER A 33 18.28 9.00 4.71
C SER A 33 17.57 7.85 4.03
N THR A 34 17.47 6.71 4.73
CA THR A 34 16.70 5.57 4.31
C THR A 34 15.29 6.12 4.31
N CYS A 35 14.83 6.54 3.13
CA CYS A 35 13.43 6.80 2.94
C CYS A 35 12.71 5.51 3.39
N PRO A 36 11.84 5.55 4.41
CA PRO A 36 11.13 4.36 4.86
C PRO A 36 10.22 3.76 3.76
N SER A 37 10.17 4.40 2.59
CA SER A 37 9.37 4.05 1.42
C SER A 37 10.03 3.08 0.45
N LEU A 38 11.35 2.82 0.50
CA LEU A 38 11.99 2.05 -0.59
C LEU A 38 11.98 0.53 -0.38
N ASN A 39 11.90 0.06 0.87
CA ASN A 39 11.86 -1.37 1.17
C ASN A 39 10.98 -1.62 2.41
N ARG A 40 9.67 -1.75 2.18
CA ARG A 40 8.71 -2.10 3.23
C ARG A 40 8.48 -3.60 3.22
N HIS A 41 9.09 -4.30 4.19
CA HIS A 41 8.83 -5.72 4.42
C HIS A 41 7.47 -5.92 5.09
N ILE A 42 6.66 -6.85 4.58
CA ILE A 42 5.36 -7.23 5.15
C ILE A 42 5.32 -8.75 5.29
N ASN A 43 5.03 -9.24 6.49
CA ASN A 43 4.88 -10.67 6.74
C ASN A 43 3.53 -11.15 6.22
N LEU A 44 3.54 -12.21 5.41
CA LEU A 44 2.34 -12.93 5.00
C LEU A 44 2.31 -14.29 5.69
N TYR A 45 1.11 -14.76 6.02
CA TYR A 45 0.90 -16.08 6.59
C TYR A 45 0.01 -16.95 5.69
N PRO A 46 0.11 -18.29 5.80
CA PRO A 46 -0.69 -19.20 4.99
C PRO A 46 -2.19 -18.96 5.18
N LEU A 47 -2.98 -19.05 4.10
CA LEU A 47 -4.45 -18.95 4.16
C LEU A 47 -5.05 -19.93 5.20
N SER A 48 -4.44 -21.11 5.38
CA SER A 48 -4.87 -22.12 6.36
C SER A 48 -4.81 -21.67 7.82
N ASN A 49 -4.08 -20.60 8.14
CA ASN A 49 -3.96 -20.05 9.50
C ASN A 49 -5.21 -19.27 9.92
N TYR A 50 -6.08 -18.92 8.97
CA TYR A 50 -7.27 -18.11 9.21
C TYR A 50 -8.53 -18.99 9.12
N LYS A 51 -9.50 -18.71 10.00
CA LYS A 51 -10.80 -19.38 10.00
C LYS A 51 -11.87 -18.34 9.69
N PHE A 52 -12.80 -18.70 8.81
CA PHE A 52 -13.91 -17.85 8.43
C PHE A 52 -15.16 -18.35 9.13
N GLY A 53 -15.65 -17.55 10.08
CA GLY A 53 -16.94 -17.77 10.71
C GLY A 53 -18.08 -17.21 9.86
N THR A 54 -19.30 -17.63 10.18
CA THR A 54 -20.53 -17.03 9.65
C THR A 54 -21.04 -15.99 10.63
N LYS A 55 -21.49 -14.85 10.11
CA LYS A 55 -22.13 -13.77 10.86
C LYS A 55 -23.53 -13.52 10.28
N GLU A 56 -24.37 -12.83 11.03
CA GLU A 56 -25.61 -12.24 10.51
C GLU A 56 -25.35 -11.44 9.21
N PRO A 57 -26.27 -11.52 8.23
CA PRO A 57 -26.12 -10.83 6.96
C PRO A 57 -25.93 -9.32 7.14
N LEU A 58 -24.94 -8.77 6.43
CA LEU A 58 -24.74 -7.32 6.34
C LEU A 58 -25.36 -6.80 5.04
N PHE A 59 -26.35 -5.93 5.17
CA PHE A 59 -27.03 -5.33 4.02
C PHE A 59 -26.34 -4.05 3.57
N GLU A 60 -26.34 -3.80 2.26
CA GLU A 60 -25.91 -2.51 1.74
C GLU A 60 -26.86 -1.40 2.17
N LYS A 61 -26.31 -0.20 2.40
CA LYS A 61 -27.08 0.98 2.80
C LYS A 61 -28.11 1.39 1.73
N ASP A 62 -27.76 1.20 0.46
CA ASP A 62 -28.54 1.71 -0.66
C ASP A 62 -29.20 0.55 -1.41
N PRO A 63 -30.54 0.53 -1.56
CA PRO A 63 -31.26 -0.56 -2.21
C PRO A 63 -31.05 -0.59 -3.73
N SER A 64 -30.52 0.48 -4.31
CA SER A 64 -30.28 0.61 -5.75
C SER A 64 -29.21 1.66 -6.06
N VAL A 65 -28.67 1.59 -7.27
CA VAL A 65 -27.70 2.56 -7.76
C VAL A 65 -28.24 4.01 -7.77
N PRO A 66 -29.49 4.30 -8.21
CA PRO A 66 -30.06 5.64 -8.10
C PRO A 66 -30.15 6.15 -6.66
N ALA A 67 -30.57 5.30 -5.72
CA ALA A 67 -30.66 5.67 -4.30
C ALA A 67 -29.28 6.05 -3.74
N ARG A 68 -28.24 5.29 -4.11
CA ARG A 68 -26.85 5.60 -3.75
C ARG A 68 -26.41 6.97 -4.23
N PHE A 69 -26.67 7.30 -5.50
CA PHE A 69 -26.31 8.61 -6.04
C PHE A 69 -27.12 9.75 -5.43
N GLN A 70 -28.39 9.52 -5.09
CA GLN A 70 -29.19 10.52 -4.39
C GLN A 70 -28.61 10.83 -3.01
N ARG A 71 -28.33 9.80 -2.21
CA ARG A 71 -27.70 9.96 -0.90
C ARG A 71 -26.33 10.65 -0.99
N MET A 72 -25.53 10.34 -2.02
CA MET A 72 -24.26 11.03 -2.26
C MET A 72 -24.41 12.53 -2.47
N ARG A 73 -25.43 12.97 -3.22
CA ARG A 73 -25.72 14.40 -3.41
C ARG A 73 -26.17 15.06 -2.10
N ASP A 74 -27.12 14.43 -1.42
CA ASP A 74 -27.69 14.98 -0.18
C ASP A 74 -26.63 15.10 0.93
N GLU A 75 -25.71 14.14 1.04
CA GLU A 75 -24.60 14.22 1.99
C GLU A 75 -23.58 15.28 1.57
N PHE A 76 -23.29 15.42 0.28
CA PHE A 76 -22.34 16.43 -0.21
C PHE A 76 -22.77 17.85 0.13
N GLU A 77 -24.06 18.15 -0.01
CA GLU A 77 -24.62 19.46 0.35
C GLU A 77 -24.52 19.76 1.86
N LYS A 78 -24.54 18.72 2.71
CA LYS A 78 -24.57 18.87 4.18
C LYS A 78 -23.19 18.87 4.82
N ILE A 79 -22.33 17.94 4.41
CA ILE A 79 -21.05 17.65 5.08
C ILE A 79 -19.86 17.75 4.11
N GLY A 80 -20.09 18.10 2.85
CA GLY A 80 -19.05 18.21 1.83
C GLY A 80 -18.56 16.85 1.33
N MET A 81 -17.28 16.77 1.00
CA MET A 81 -16.70 15.58 0.37
C MET A 81 -16.82 14.34 1.27
N ARG A 82 -17.48 13.30 0.75
CA ARG A 82 -17.52 11.98 1.41
C ARG A 82 -16.11 11.43 1.54
N ARG A 83 -15.79 10.93 2.75
CA ARG A 83 -14.53 10.24 3.03
C ARG A 83 -14.80 8.76 3.25
N SER A 84 -14.01 7.91 2.61
CA SER A 84 -14.11 6.45 2.71
C SER A 84 -12.73 5.83 2.85
N VAL A 85 -12.66 4.70 3.55
CA VAL A 85 -11.43 3.93 3.76
C VAL A 85 -11.69 2.45 3.47
N GLU A 86 -10.70 1.78 2.89
CA GLU A 86 -10.75 0.37 2.55
C GLU A 86 -9.46 -0.32 3.00
N GLY A 87 -9.59 -1.53 3.55
CA GLY A 87 -8.49 -2.34 4.03
C GLY A 87 -8.13 -3.43 3.03
N VAL A 88 -6.83 -3.55 2.71
CA VAL A 88 -6.31 -4.66 1.89
C VAL A 88 -5.67 -5.69 2.81
N LEU A 89 -6.35 -6.83 2.99
CA LEU A 89 -5.84 -7.95 3.77
C LEU A 89 -5.18 -8.96 2.83
N ILE A 90 -3.93 -9.32 3.14
CA ILE A 90 -3.11 -10.18 2.29
C ILE A 90 -2.72 -11.44 3.06
N VAL A 91 -2.88 -12.59 2.42
CA VAL A 91 -2.39 -13.90 2.87
C VAL A 91 -1.58 -14.54 1.76
N HIS A 92 -0.95 -15.70 2.01
CA HIS A 92 -0.37 -16.47 0.92
C HIS A 92 -0.91 -17.90 0.86
N LYS A 93 -0.91 -18.48 -0.35
CA LYS A 93 -1.16 -19.90 -0.58
C LYS A 93 -0.19 -20.38 -1.65
N HIS A 94 0.56 -21.44 -1.36
CA HIS A 94 1.60 -21.98 -2.26
C HIS A 94 2.61 -20.94 -2.75
N GLY A 95 3.03 -20.02 -1.87
CA GLY A 95 4.01 -18.96 -2.19
C GLY A 95 3.46 -17.78 -2.98
N LEU A 96 2.14 -17.73 -3.27
CA LEU A 96 1.50 -16.64 -4.00
C LEU A 96 0.68 -15.75 -3.06
N PRO A 97 0.83 -14.41 -3.11
CA PRO A 97 0.00 -13.50 -2.33
C PRO A 97 -1.44 -13.49 -2.85
N HIS A 98 -2.40 -13.47 -1.94
CA HIS A 98 -3.83 -13.41 -2.22
C HIS A 98 -4.45 -12.25 -1.42
N VAL A 99 -5.31 -11.47 -2.06
CA VAL A 99 -6.10 -10.42 -1.41
C VAL A 99 -7.45 -11.00 -0.99
N LEU A 100 -7.87 -10.73 0.24
CA LEU A 100 -9.18 -11.12 0.73
C LEU A 100 -10.24 -10.09 0.30
N LEU A 101 -11.33 -10.58 -0.28
CA LEU A 101 -12.46 -9.76 -0.76
C LEU A 101 -13.77 -10.28 -0.16
N LEU A 102 -14.72 -9.36 0.03
CA LEU A 102 -16.10 -9.68 0.35
C LEU A 102 -16.85 -9.93 -0.97
N GLN A 103 -17.41 -11.12 -1.12
CA GLN A 103 -18.23 -11.46 -2.29
C GLN A 103 -19.70 -11.24 -1.96
N LEU A 104 -20.39 -10.41 -2.76
CA LEU A 104 -21.83 -10.22 -2.69
C LEU A 104 -22.44 -10.78 -3.99
N GLY A 105 -23.30 -11.79 -3.87
CA GLY A 105 -23.81 -12.50 -5.04
C GLY A 105 -22.71 -13.22 -5.82
N THR A 106 -22.79 -13.22 -7.15
CA THR A 106 -21.89 -14.02 -8.00
C THR A 106 -20.72 -13.23 -8.59
N THR A 107 -20.88 -11.92 -8.82
CA THR A 107 -19.92 -11.11 -9.59
C THR A 107 -19.49 -9.82 -8.91
N PHE A 108 -19.98 -9.55 -7.70
CA PHE A 108 -19.68 -8.31 -6.99
C PHE A 108 -18.70 -8.57 -5.86
N PHE A 109 -17.58 -7.86 -5.88
CA PHE A 109 -16.50 -8.01 -4.92
C PHE A 109 -16.13 -6.65 -4.34
N LYS A 110 -15.90 -6.61 -3.03
CA LYS A 110 -15.53 -5.40 -2.29
C LYS A 110 -14.35 -5.64 -1.36
N LEU A 111 -13.56 -4.61 -1.14
CA LEU A 111 -12.67 -4.57 0.01
C LEU A 111 -13.48 -4.31 1.29
N PRO A 112 -13.08 -4.88 2.44
CA PRO A 112 -13.69 -4.52 3.71
C PRO A 112 -13.31 -3.07 4.06
N GLY A 113 -14.30 -2.29 4.46
CA GLY A 113 -14.15 -0.84 4.62
C GLY A 113 -15.51 -0.16 4.61
N GLY A 114 -15.50 1.16 4.39
CA GLY A 114 -16.73 1.94 4.39
C GLY A 114 -16.49 3.43 4.53
N GLU A 115 -17.58 4.12 4.87
CA GLU A 115 -17.64 5.57 5.00
C GLU A 115 -17.19 5.98 6.42
N LEU A 116 -16.38 7.04 6.49
CA LEU A 116 -15.96 7.64 7.75
C LEU A 116 -17.04 8.59 8.27
N ASN A 117 -17.14 8.71 9.58
CA ASN A 117 -17.92 9.75 10.23
C ASN A 117 -17.27 11.13 10.01
N PRO A 118 -18.04 12.24 10.15
CA PRO A 118 -17.47 13.58 10.12
C PRO A 118 -16.34 13.72 11.15
N ALA A 119 -15.21 14.29 10.73
CA ALA A 119 -14.00 14.47 11.53
C ALA A 119 -13.37 13.18 12.14
N GLU A 120 -13.85 11.99 11.78
CA GLU A 120 -13.22 10.73 12.18
C GLU A 120 -11.83 10.59 11.54
N ASP A 121 -10.89 10.03 12.32
CA ASP A 121 -9.56 9.66 11.86
C ASP A 121 -9.63 8.46 10.91
N GLU A 122 -8.80 8.46 9.87
CA GLU A 122 -8.85 7.44 8.82
C GLU A 122 -8.44 6.06 9.31
N VAL A 123 -7.43 5.99 10.19
CA VAL A 123 -6.90 4.72 10.72
C VAL A 123 -7.87 4.15 11.75
N GLU A 124 -8.35 4.98 12.68
CA GLU A 124 -9.33 4.55 13.68
C GLU A 124 -10.67 4.18 13.05
N GLY A 125 -11.11 4.94 12.05
CA GLY A 125 -12.31 4.60 11.28
C GLY A 125 -12.17 3.28 10.53
N LEU A 126 -11.00 3.02 9.91
CA LEU A 126 -10.76 1.73 9.26
C LEU A 126 -10.76 0.57 10.27
N LYS A 127 -10.14 0.72 11.45
CA LYS A 127 -10.19 -0.29 12.52
C LYS A 127 -11.62 -0.60 12.96
N ARG A 128 -12.44 0.43 13.16
CA ARG A 128 -13.86 0.29 13.49
C ARG A 128 -14.61 -0.48 12.40
N LEU A 129 -14.45 -0.08 11.14
CA LEU A 129 -15.12 -0.69 9.99
C LEU A 129 -14.71 -2.16 9.77
N LEU A 130 -13.41 -2.48 9.92
CA LEU A 130 -12.92 -3.85 9.87
C LEU A 130 -13.48 -4.71 11.00
N THR A 131 -13.58 -4.16 12.22
CA THR A 131 -14.16 -4.85 13.37
C THR A 131 -15.66 -5.10 13.17
N GLU A 132 -16.38 -4.13 12.64
CA GLU A 132 -17.80 -4.26 12.32
C GLU A 132 -18.05 -5.32 11.24
N THR A 133 -17.17 -5.39 10.23
CA THR A 133 -17.34 -6.28 9.08
C THR A 133 -16.87 -7.71 9.37
N LEU A 134 -15.72 -7.87 10.03
CA LEU A 134 -15.00 -9.15 10.17
C LEU A 134 -14.80 -9.60 11.63
N GLY A 135 -15.15 -8.77 12.61
CA GLY A 135 -14.95 -9.07 14.03
C GLY A 135 -15.81 -10.25 14.51
N ARG A 136 -15.27 -11.01 15.46
CA ARG A 136 -15.98 -12.11 16.13
C ARG A 136 -17.15 -11.58 16.95
N GLN A 137 -18.28 -12.30 16.96
CA GLN A 137 -19.45 -11.94 17.77
C GLN A 137 -19.42 -12.55 19.18
N ASP A 138 -18.46 -13.43 19.43
CA ASP A 138 -18.43 -14.34 20.57
C ASP A 138 -18.07 -13.65 21.91
N GLY A 139 -18.03 -12.32 21.96
CA GLY A 139 -17.84 -11.54 23.19
C GLY A 139 -16.49 -11.71 23.89
N VAL A 140 -15.53 -12.42 23.30
CA VAL A 140 -14.20 -12.58 23.89
C VAL A 140 -13.41 -11.29 23.73
N SER A 141 -13.35 -10.48 24.79
CA SER A 141 -12.36 -9.41 24.91
C SER A 141 -10.97 -10.03 24.74
N GLN A 142 -10.27 -9.71 23.66
CA GLN A 142 -8.86 -10.07 23.52
C GLN A 142 -8.02 -9.16 24.42
N ASN A 143 -8.10 -9.39 25.73
CA ASN A 143 -7.05 -9.00 26.66
C ASN A 143 -5.99 -10.11 26.62
N GLY A 144 -4.85 -9.82 26.01
CA GLY A 144 -3.64 -10.62 26.19
C GLY A 144 -3.08 -11.21 24.90
N LEU A 145 -2.23 -10.42 24.22
CA LEU A 145 -0.82 -10.73 24.00
C LEU A 145 -0.01 -9.43 24.12
#